data_AF-A0A372F9F6-F1
#
_entry.id   AF-A0A372F9F6-F1
#
_cell.length_a   1.000
_cell.length_b   1.000
_cell.length_c   1.000
_cell.angle_alpha   90.00
_cell.angle_beta   90.00
_cell.angle_gamma   90.00
#
_symmetry.space_group_name_H-M   'P 1'
#
loop_
_entity.id
_entity.type
_entity.pdbx_description
1 polymer ?
#
loop_
_entity_poly.entity_id
_entity_poly.type
_entity_poly.pdbx_seq_one_letter_code
_entity_poly.pdbx_strand_id
1 'polypeptide(L)' 'MCHSQPGRTGTIFHWSGVIPKDESIGHAGDSSGWYAINDYYLEQKYTIIMLTNFGWVDLDELSKRFERILFDEN' A
#
# COMPACT_ATOMS: atom_id res chain seq x y z
N MET A 1 -8.55 -18.22 0.40
CA MET A 1 -9.00 -18.04 1.80
C MET A 1 -7.75 -17.96 2.65
N CYS A 2 -7.39 -16.80 3.19
CA CYS A 2 -6.24 -16.68 4.09
C CYS A 2 -6.75 -16.49 5.51
N HIS A 3 -6.27 -17.35 6.42
CA HIS A 3 -6.69 -17.40 7.82
C HIS A 3 -6.04 -16.27 8.63
N SER A 4 -6.85 -15.51 9.36
CA SER A 4 -6.43 -14.54 10.37
C SER A 4 -6.09 -15.21 11.69
N GLN A 5 -4.93 -14.91 12.29
CA GLN A 5 -4.65 -15.29 13.68
C GLN A 5 -5.32 -14.31 14.66
N PRO A 6 -5.83 -14.79 15.81
CA PRO A 6 -6.62 -13.98 16.72
C PRO A 6 -5.75 -13.24 17.75
N GLY A 7 -6.05 -11.95 17.96
CA GLY A 7 -5.69 -11.25 19.19
C GLY A 7 -4.99 -9.90 19.00
N ARG A 8 -5.75 -8.85 18.65
CA ARG A 8 -5.54 -7.46 19.12
C ARG A 8 -6.77 -6.62 18.81
N THR A 9 -7.36 -6.11 19.88
CA THR A 9 -8.58 -5.31 19.96
C THR A 9 -8.34 -3.88 19.48
N GLY A 10 -9.13 -3.47 18.49
CA GLY A 10 -9.19 -2.11 17.93
C GLY A 10 -9.74 -2.19 16.51
N THR A 11 -11.04 -1.96 16.31
CA THR A 11 -11.67 -2.03 14.99
C THR A 11 -11.23 -0.84 14.14
N ILE A 12 -10.17 -1.04 13.36
CA ILE A 12 -9.82 -0.25 12.18
C ILE A 12 -10.11 -1.18 10.99
N PHE A 13 -10.95 -0.74 10.05
CA PHE A 13 -11.41 -1.51 8.88
C PHE A 13 -10.27 -2.29 8.18
N HIS A 14 -10.11 -3.58 8.49
CA HIS A 14 -9.25 -4.55 7.80
C HIS A 14 -7.88 -4.03 7.29
N TRP A 15 -7.11 -3.32 8.13
CA TRP A 15 -5.71 -2.94 7.85
C TRP A 15 -4.73 -3.99 8.38
N SER A 16 -4.91 -5.24 7.99
CA SER A 16 -4.01 -6.34 8.35
C SER A 16 -2.79 -6.32 7.42
N GLY A 17 -1.74 -5.59 7.79
CA GLY A 17 -0.51 -5.48 6.97
C GLY A 17 -0.15 -4.05 6.61
N VAL A 18 -0.37 -3.10 7.54
CA VAL A 18 0.21 -1.77 7.42
C VAL A 18 1.73 -1.90 7.37
N ILE A 19 2.33 -1.45 6.28
CA ILE A 19 3.75 -1.18 6.23
C ILE A 19 3.86 0.30 6.62
N PRO A 20 4.18 0.65 7.88
CA PRO A 20 4.51 2.03 8.19
C PRO A 20 5.75 2.37 7.37
N LYS A 21 5.57 3.24 6.39
CA LYS A 21 6.67 3.99 5.77
C LYS A 21 6.81 5.27 6.58
N ASP A 22 8.00 5.86 6.59
CA ASP A 22 8.28 7.06 7.40
C ASP A 22 7.25 8.19 7.13
N GLU A 23 6.62 8.21 5.95
CA GLU A 23 5.70 9.27 5.50
C GLU A 23 4.32 8.78 5.00
N SER A 24 4.06 7.46 4.96
CA SER A 24 2.80 6.93 4.42
C SER A 24 2.30 5.64 5.11
N ILE A 25 0.98 5.44 5.01
CA ILE A 25 0.27 4.27 5.52
C ILE A 25 -0.38 3.56 4.34
N GLY A 26 -0.05 2.29 4.14
CA GLY A 26 -0.57 1.55 3.00
C GLY A 26 -0.74 0.06 3.21
N HIS A 27 -1.37 -0.57 2.22
CA HIS A 27 -1.59 -2.01 2.16
C HIS A 27 -1.33 -2.54 0.75
N ALA A 28 -0.60 -3.65 0.68
CA ALA A 28 -0.39 -4.40 -0.55
C ALA A 28 -1.31 -5.64 -0.55
N GLY A 29 -1.91 -5.93 -1.70
CA GLY A 29 -2.77 -7.09 -1.91
C GLY A 29 -2.37 -7.88 -3.14
N ASP A 30 -2.40 -9.20 -3.02
CA ASP A 30 -2.27 -10.15 -4.13
C ASP A 30 -3.51 -11.06 -4.13
N SER A 31 -4.21 -11.12 -5.27
CA SER A 31 -5.36 -12.00 -5.45
C SER A 31 -5.52 -12.42 -6.91
N SER A 32 -5.57 -13.73 -7.17
CA SER A 32 -6.03 -14.34 -8.43
C SER A 32 -5.48 -13.67 -9.71
N GLY A 33 -4.18 -13.36 -9.72
CA GLY A 33 -3.52 -12.71 -10.87
C GLY A 33 -3.60 -11.20 -10.90
N TRP A 34 -4.03 -10.57 -9.80
CA TRP A 34 -4.00 -9.12 -9.58
C TRP A 34 -3.11 -8.78 -8.41
N TYR A 35 -2.32 -7.74 -8.61
CA TYR A 35 -1.40 -7.17 -7.64
C TYR A 35 -1.81 -5.71 -7.44
N ALA A 36 -1.95 -5.31 -6.18
CA ALA A 36 -2.37 -3.98 -5.83
C ALA A 36 -1.55 -3.42 -4.67
N ILE A 37 -1.37 -2.10 -4.67
CA ILE A 37 -0.90 -1.34 -3.51
C ILE A 37 -1.75 -0.07 -3.39
N ASN A 38 -2.02 0.31 -2.15
CA ASN A 38 -2.71 1.54 -1.80
C ASN A 38 -1.91 2.23 -0.69
N ASP A 39 -1.26 3.35 -1.02
CA ASP A 39 -0.44 4.14 -0.11
C ASP A 39 -1.13 5.51 0.11
N TYR A 40 -1.40 5.84 1.37
CA TYR A 40 -1.91 7.15 1.79
C TYR A 40 -0.82 7.96 2.49
N TYR A 41 -0.55 9.14 1.95
CA TYR A 41 0.46 10.09 2.41
C TYR A 41 -0.19 11.15 3.30
N LEU A 42 0.17 11.17 4.58
CA LEU A 42 -0.55 11.97 5.58
C LEU A 42 -0.29 13.47 5.42
N GLU A 43 0.94 13.85 5.11
CA GLU A 43 1.35 15.26 5.01
C GLU A 43 0.79 15.91 3.75
N GLN A 44 0.92 15.23 2.61
CA GLN A 44 0.45 15.69 1.31
C GLN A 44 -1.06 15.49 1.11
N LYS A 45 -1.72 14.76 2.02
CA LYS A 45 -3.13 14.33 1.92
C LYS A 45 -3.43 13.69 0.58
N TYR A 46 -2.54 12.81 0.15
CA TYR A 46 -2.54 12.23 -1.19
C TYR A 46 -2.62 10.71 -1.12
N THR A 47 -3.25 10.09 -2.10
CA THR A 47 -3.35 8.63 -2.19
C THR A 47 -2.80 8.14 -3.53
N ILE A 48 -1.89 7.18 -3.48
CA ILE A 48 -1.44 6.41 -4.64
C ILE A 48 -2.12 5.04 -4.59
N ILE A 49 -2.87 4.71 -5.64
CA ILE A 49 -3.45 3.37 -5.84
C ILE A 49 -2.90 2.82 -7.14
N MET A 50 -2.25 1.66 -7.08
CA MET A 50 -1.79 0.95 -8.27
C MET A 50 -2.38 -0.45 -8.29
N LEU A 51 -2.77 -0.88 -9.50
CA LEU A 51 -3.36 -2.17 -9.78
C LEU A 51 -2.76 -2.70 -11.08
N THR A 52 -2.24 -3.92 -11.05
CA THR A 52 -1.66 -4.58 -12.22
C THR A 52 -1.99 -6.06 -12.22
N ASN A 53 -2.04 -6.67 -13.40
CA ASN A 53 -2.11 -8.13 -13.55
C ASN A 53 -0.74 -8.76 -13.89
N PHE A 54 0.32 -7.96 -13.86
CA PHE A 54 1.68 -8.39 -14.13
C PHE A 54 2.44 -8.67 -12.82
N GLY A 55 2.51 -9.95 -12.44
CA GLY A 55 3.11 -10.37 -11.16
C GLY A 55 4.62 -10.25 -11.00
N TRP A 56 5.30 -9.71 -12.01
CA TRP A 56 6.74 -9.44 -12.00
C TRP A 56 7.05 -7.96 -11.75
N VAL A 57 6.01 -7.12 -11.65
CA VAL A 57 6.16 -5.70 -11.31
C VAL A 57 6.27 -5.57 -9.79
N ASP A 58 7.38 -5.01 -9.32
CA ASP A 58 7.52 -4.58 -7.93
C ASP A 58 6.70 -3.30 -7.70
N LEU A 59 5.51 -3.46 -7.14
CA LEU A 59 4.61 -2.35 -6.87
C LEU A 59 5.11 -1.42 -5.76
N ASP A 60 5.96 -1.89 -4.83
CA ASP A 60 6.54 -1.02 -3.81
C ASP A 60 7.60 -0.11 -4.40
N GLU A 61 8.49 -0.67 -5.25
CA GLU A 61 9.48 0.13 -5.99
C GLU A 61 8.79 1.15 -6.91
N LEU A 62 7.74 0.73 -7.61
CA LEU A 62 6.98 1.64 -8.47
C LEU A 62 6.30 2.76 -7.68
N SER A 63 5.76 2.45 -6.48
CA SER A 63 5.14 3.45 -5.60
C SER A 63 6.14 4.52 -5.19
N LYS A 64 7.35 4.12 -4.78
CA LYS A 64 8.44 5.04 -4.43
C LYS A 64 8.90 5.92 -5.60
N ARG A 65 8.85 5.41 -6.83
CA ARG A 65 9.15 6.23 -8.03
C ARG A 65 8.09 7.30 -8.25
N PHE A 66 6.81 6.95 -8.08
CA PHE A 66 5.72 7.92 -8.15
C PHE A 66 5.77 8.93 -7.01
N GLU A 67 6.10 8.50 -5.80
CA GLU A 67 6.33 9.37 -4.64
C GLU A 67 7.37 10.44 -4.96
N ARG A 68 8.54 10.06 -5.49
CA ARG A 68 9.55 11.01 -5.94
C ARG A 68 9.02 11.94 -7.04
N ILE A 69 8.34 11.43 -8.06
CA ILE A 69 7.81 12.29 -9.14
C ILE A 69 6.78 13.31 -8.62
N LEU A 70 5.97 12.92 -7.63
CA LEU A 70 4.87 13.73 -7.12
C LEU A 70 5.33 14.68 -6.01
N PHE A 71 6.37 14.33 -5.26
CA PHE A 71 6.79 15.04 -4.04
C PHE A 71 8.26 15.51 -4.06
N ASP A 72 9.16 14.95 -4.89
CA ASP A 72 10.47 15.56 -5.19
C ASP A 72 10.27 16.67 -6.24
N GLU A 73 9.73 17.80 -5.80
CA GLU A 73 10.00 19.17 -6.27
C GLU A 73 9.01 20.11 -5.59
N ASN A 74 9.28 20.39 -4.31
CA ASN A 74 9.10 21.68 -3.63
C ASN A 74 9.88 21.71 -2.30
#